data_AF-A0AAV2KA72-F1
#
_entry.id   AF-A0AAV2KA72-F1
#
_cell.length_a   1.000
_cell.length_b   1.000
_cell.length_c   1.000
_cell.angle_alpha   90.00
_cell.angle_beta   90.00
_cell.angle_gamma   90.00
#
_symmetry.space_group_name_H-M   'P 1'
#
loop_
_entity.id
_entity.type
_entity.pdbx_description
1 polymer ?
#
loop_
_entity_poly.entity_id
_entity_poly.type
_entity_poly.pdbx_seq_one_letter_code
_entity_poly.pdbx_strand_id
1 'polypeptide(L)'
;MMEVWLNGQPLTRKYLSKETLKGQPIITLGQEQDSHGGAFDINQSFVGMMTDVHMWGYVLSPCEIHNYMKEAWFTPGNVVNWRDLNFLCIGNVFIEDRQLSISA
;
A
#
# COMPACT_ATOMS: atom_id res chain seq x y z
N MET A 1 12.42 11.20 7.91
CA MET A 1 12.08 10.28 9.02
C MET A 1 11.10 9.28 8.46
N MET A 2 11.33 8.00 8.71
CA MET A 2 10.44 6.91 8.34
C MET A 2 9.69 6.44 9.58
N GLU A 3 8.39 6.27 9.45
CA GLU A 3 7.52 5.66 10.45
C GLU A 3 6.84 4.45 9.85
N VAL A 4 6.77 3.37 10.62
CA VAL A 4 5.99 2.17 10.28
C VAL A 4 4.93 2.04 11.35
N TRP A 5 3.69 1.79 10.92
CA TRP A 5 2.55 1.58 11.79
C TRP A 5 2.02 0.18 11.55
N LEU A 6 1.86 -0.62 12.61
CA LEU A 6 1.28 -1.96 12.54
C LEU A 6 -0.02 -1.95 13.36
N ASN A 7 -1.14 -2.29 12.72
CA ASN A 7 -2.47 -2.29 13.35
C ASN A 7 -2.81 -0.97 14.07
N GLY A 8 -2.43 0.16 13.45
CA GLY A 8 -2.64 1.50 14.02
C GLY A 8 -1.70 1.86 15.17
N GLN A 9 -0.69 1.05 15.49
CA GLN A 9 0.33 1.35 16.51
C GLN A 9 1.66 1.72 15.85
N PRO A 10 2.33 2.82 16.26
CA PRO A 10 3.61 3.21 15.68
C PRO A 10 4.74 2.30 16.18
N LEU A 11 5.65 1.93 15.27
CA LEU A 11 6.91 1.25 15.56
C LEU A 11 8.06 2.25 15.69
N THR A 12 9.28 1.74 15.92
CA THR A 12 10.50 2.56 16.07
C THR A 12 10.75 3.42 14.84
N ARG A 13 10.86 4.73 15.07
CA ARG A 13 11.23 5.72 14.05
C ARG A 13 12.66 5.51 13.59
N LYS A 14 12.88 5.58 12.27
CA LYS A 14 14.23 5.56 11.68
C LYS A 14 14.50 6.84 10.90
N TYR A 15 15.71 7.34 11.00
CA TYR A 15 16.19 8.41 10.14
C TYR A 15 16.75 7.79 8.86
N LEU A 16 16.23 8.25 7.73
CA LEU A 16 16.73 7.93 6.40
C LEU A 16 17.16 9.24 5.73
N SER A 17 18.05 9.14 4.75
CA SER A 17 18.38 10.26 3.89
C SER A 17 17.11 10.81 3.25
N LYS A 18 17.02 12.14 3.19
CA LYS A 18 15.91 12.79 2.48
C LYS A 18 16.25 12.79 0.99
N GLU A 19 15.58 11.93 0.24
CA GLU A 19 15.64 11.94 -1.21
C GLU A 19 14.29 12.30 -1.81
N THR A 20 14.32 12.89 -3.01
CA THR A 20 13.11 13.19 -3.77
C THR A 20 12.86 12.05 -4.74
N LEU A 21 11.66 11.48 -4.73
CA LEU A 21 11.23 10.52 -5.74
C LEU A 21 11.15 11.23 -7.09
N LYS A 22 11.86 10.72 -8.09
CA LYS A 22 11.93 11.30 -9.43
C LYS A 22 11.37 10.32 -10.46
N GLY A 23 10.92 10.86 -11.58
CA GLY A 23 10.37 10.08 -12.69
C GLY A 23 8.91 9.71 -12.50
N GLN A 24 8.35 9.06 -13.52
CA GLN A 24 7.00 8.52 -13.47
C GLN A 24 7.06 7.13 -12.81
N PRO A 25 6.28 6.87 -11.74
CA PRO A 25 6.31 5.57 -11.08
C PRO A 25 5.55 4.50 -11.87
N ILE A 26 6.05 3.26 -11.81
CA ILE A 26 5.27 2.05 -12.09
C ILE A 26 5.07 1.35 -10.76
N ILE A 27 3.82 1.31 -10.29
CA ILE A 27 3.46 0.72 -9.01
C ILE A 27 3.01 -0.71 -9.27
N THR A 28 3.78 -1.68 -8.78
CA THR A 28 3.54 -3.11 -8.96
C THR A 28 3.19 -3.74 -7.62
N LEU A 29 2.14 -4.55 -7.58
CA LEU A 29 1.77 -5.36 -6.43
C LEU A 29 2.00 -6.84 -6.77
N GLY A 30 2.46 -7.62 -5.79
CA GLY A 30 2.69 -9.06 -5.96
C GLY A 30 4.13 -9.45 -6.33
N GLN A 31 4.92 -8.53 -6.88
CA GLN A 31 6.31 -8.77 -7.32
C GLN A 31 7.23 -7.63 -6.89
N GLU A 32 8.48 -7.96 -6.61
CA GLU A 32 9.58 -7.01 -6.41
C GLU A 32 10.14 -6.55 -7.77
N GLN A 33 10.51 -5.28 -7.92
CA GLN A 33 11.02 -4.69 -9.17
C GLN A 33 12.53 -4.41 -9.11
N ASP A 34 13.34 -5.27 -9.72
CA ASP A 34 14.78 -5.02 -9.90
C ASP A 34 15.08 -4.02 -11.05
N SER A 35 14.08 -3.73 -11.89
CA SER A 35 14.16 -2.71 -12.94
C SER A 35 12.83 -1.98 -13.12
N HIS A 36 12.85 -0.85 -13.82
CA HIS A 36 11.64 -0.05 -14.04
C HIS A 36 10.56 -0.86 -14.80
N GLY A 37 9.56 -1.35 -14.07
CA GLY A 37 8.45 -2.14 -14.61
C GLY A 37 8.72 -3.64 -14.80
N GLY A 38 9.83 -4.20 -14.29
CA GLY A 38 10.15 -5.61 -14.55
C GLY A 38 11.38 -6.16 -13.84
N ALA A 39 11.97 -7.20 -14.43
CA ALA A 39 13.05 -8.02 -13.85
C ALA A 39 12.64 -8.74 -12.55
N PHE A 40 11.45 -9.33 -12.55
CA PHE A 40 10.90 -10.03 -11.38
C PHE A 40 11.63 -11.35 -11.10
N ASP A 41 11.90 -11.64 -9.82
CA ASP A 41 12.31 -12.96 -9.32
C ASP A 41 11.11 -13.64 -8.63
N ILE A 42 10.79 -14.85 -9.08
CA ILE A 42 9.72 -15.67 -8.49
C ILE A 42 9.91 -15.91 -6.99
N ASN A 43 11.15 -15.96 -6.51
CA ASN A 43 11.48 -16.18 -5.10
C ASN A 43 11.18 -14.96 -4.21
N GLN A 44 10.88 -13.80 -4.80
CA GLN A 44 10.51 -12.57 -4.12
C GLN A 44 9.03 -12.22 -4.30
N SER A 45 8.24 -13.16 -4.84
CA SER A 45 6.81 -12.97 -5.04
C SER A 45 6.03 -12.95 -3.72
N PHE A 46 4.99 -12.13 -3.68
CA PHE A 46 4.00 -12.18 -2.61
C PHE A 46 2.89 -13.19 -2.99
N VAL A 47 2.60 -14.11 -2.07
CA VAL A 47 1.52 -15.09 -2.20
C VAL A 47 0.52 -14.89 -1.05
N GLY A 48 -0.66 -14.39 -1.38
CA GLY A 48 -1.71 -14.12 -0.38
C GLY A 48 -2.76 -13.15 -0.90
N MET A 49 -3.57 -12.64 0.02
CA MET A 49 -4.58 -11.62 -0.25
C MET A 49 -4.05 -10.23 0.11
N MET A 50 -4.41 -9.22 -0.68
CA MET A 50 -4.08 -7.82 -0.43
C MET A 50 -5.32 -6.97 -0.70
N THR A 51 -5.57 -5.99 0.17
CA THR A 51 -6.67 -5.06 0.02
C THR A 51 -6.32 -3.71 0.64
N ASP A 52 -7.12 -2.69 0.36
CA ASP A 52 -7.01 -1.32 0.90
C ASP A 52 -5.63 -0.67 0.75
N VAL A 53 -5.00 -0.82 -0.42
CA VAL A 53 -3.74 -0.14 -0.72
C VAL A 53 -4.03 1.33 -1.06
N HIS A 54 -3.52 2.22 -0.23
CA HIS A 54 -3.64 3.66 -0.41
C HIS A 54 -2.28 4.34 -0.34
N MET A 55 -2.10 5.43 -1.09
CA MET A 55 -0.89 6.24 -1.07
C MET A 55 -1.23 7.73 -1.14
N TRP A 56 -0.53 8.52 -0.33
CA TRP A 56 -0.65 9.97 -0.26
C TRP A 56 0.67 10.64 -0.63
N GLY A 57 0.59 11.81 -1.26
CA GLY A 57 1.74 12.66 -1.55
C GLY A 57 2.28 13.43 -0.35
N TYR A 58 1.82 13.10 0.86
CA TYR A 58 2.19 13.76 2.11
C TYR A 58 2.19 12.76 3.28
N VAL A 59 2.81 13.16 4.39
CA VAL A 59 2.86 12.34 5.61
C VAL A 59 1.54 12.46 6.36
N LEU A 60 0.87 11.34 6.56
CA LEU A 60 -0.34 11.28 7.39
C LEU A 60 -0.01 11.55 8.86
N SER A 61 -0.92 12.26 9.54
CA SER A 61 -0.88 12.40 10.99
C SER A 61 -1.31 11.11 11.70
N PRO A 62 -0.91 10.91 12.98
CA PRO A 62 -1.42 9.83 13.80
C PRO A 62 -2.95 9.73 13.81
N CYS A 63 -3.66 10.86 13.85
CA CYS A 63 -5.12 10.88 13.85
C CYS A 63 -5.71 10.33 12.54
N GLU A 64 -5.13 10.68 11.39
CA GLU A 64 -5.56 10.15 10.09
C GLU A 64 -5.34 8.64 10.00
N ILE A 65 -4.20 8.14 10.49
CA ILE A 65 -3.91 6.69 10.54
C ILE A 65 -4.94 5.98 11.43
N HIS A 66 -5.23 6.52 12.62
CA HIS A 66 -6.22 5.93 13.52
C HIS A 66 -7.64 5.95 12.94
N ASN A 67 -8.02 7.02 12.24
CA ASN A 67 -9.33 7.09 11.59
C ASN A 67 -9.45 6.04 10.47
N TYR A 68 -8.40 5.87 9.66
CA TYR A 68 -8.33 4.83 8.65
C TYR A 68 -8.47 3.43 9.28
N MET A 69 -7.71 3.13 10.34
CA MET A 69 -7.75 1.82 11.02
C MET A 69 -9.09 1.48 11.68
N LYS A 70 -9.91 2.50 12.00
CA LYS A 70 -11.26 2.31 12.55
C LYS A 70 -12.34 2.26 11.46
N GLU A 71 -11.95 2.27 10.18
CA GLU A 71 -12.86 2.41 9.03
C GLU A 71 -13.80 3.63 9.16
N ALA A 72 -13.35 4.67 9.87
CA ALA A 72 -14.08 5.91 10.03
C ALA A 72 -13.90 6.80 8.78
N TRP A 73 -14.20 8.09 8.90
CA TRP A 73 -13.85 9.04 7.84
C TRP A 73 -12.32 9.16 7.73
N PHE A 74 -11.77 8.76 6.59
CA PHE A 74 -10.41 9.10 6.18
C PHE A 74 -10.40 9.73 4.77
N THR A 75 -9.37 10.53 4.48
CA THR A 75 -9.18 11.10 3.15
C THR A 75 -8.63 10.03 2.21
N PRO A 76 -9.29 9.71 1.09
CA PRO A 76 -8.74 8.76 0.11
C PRO A 76 -7.35 9.19 -0.37
N GLY A 77 -6.50 8.22 -0.67
CA GLY A 77 -5.15 8.47 -1.19
C GLY A 77 -5.17 9.25 -2.50
N ASN A 78 -4.43 10.36 -2.56
CA ASN A 78 -4.36 11.21 -3.75
C ASN A 78 -3.33 10.74 -4.80
N VAL A 79 -2.54 9.71 -4.48
CA VAL A 79 -1.61 9.05 -5.41
C VAL A 79 -2.12 7.67 -5.79
N VAL A 80 -2.56 6.87 -4.80
CA VAL A 80 -3.23 5.58 -5.01
C VAL A 80 -4.50 5.57 -4.17
N ASN A 81 -5.65 5.43 -4.83
CA ASN A 81 -6.97 5.33 -4.19
C ASN A 81 -7.57 3.96 -4.48
N TRP A 82 -7.54 3.03 -3.51
CA TRP A 82 -8.09 1.67 -3.68
C TRP A 82 -9.54 1.63 -4.19
N ARG A 83 -10.35 2.65 -3.86
CA ARG A 83 -11.76 2.72 -4.27
C ARG A 83 -11.98 3.20 -5.70
N ASP A 84 -10.94 3.74 -6.34
CA ASP A 84 -11.00 4.33 -7.68
C ASP A 84 -9.67 4.10 -8.41
N LEU A 85 -9.34 2.81 -8.62
CA LEU A 85 -8.11 2.40 -9.29
C LEU A 85 -8.33 2.16 -10.77
N ASN A 86 -7.40 2.68 -11.58
CA ASN A 86 -7.13 2.16 -12.90
C ASN A 86 -5.91 1.25 -12.82
N PHE A 87 -6.10 -0.04 -13.07
CA PHE A 87 -5.04 -1.04 -12.90
C PHE A 87 -5.13 -2.15 -13.96
N LEU A 88 -4.04 -2.90 -14.08
CA LEU A 88 -3.94 -4.06 -14.95
C LEU A 88 -3.55 -5.28 -14.09
N CYS A 89 -4.30 -6.37 -14.23
CA CYS A 89 -3.92 -7.67 -13.68
C CYS A 89 -3.11 -8.45 -14.73
N ILE A 90 -1.90 -8.89 -14.36
CA ILE A 90 -1.03 -9.70 -15.21
C ILE A 90 -0.73 -11.01 -14.49
N GLY A 91 -0.93 -12.14 -15.16
CA GLY A 91 -0.68 -13.47 -14.60
C GLY A 91 -1.82 -13.96 -13.70
N ASN A 92 -1.48 -14.77 -12.70
CA ASN A 92 -2.43 -15.43 -11.81
C ASN A 92 -2.83 -14.52 -10.65
N VAL A 93 -3.64 -13.51 -10.96
CA VAL A 93 -4.19 -12.58 -9.98
C VAL A 93 -5.71 -12.72 -9.98
N PHE A 94 -6.28 -12.98 -8.80
CA PHE A 94 -7.73 -13.10 -8.61
C PHE A 94 -8.24 -11.90 -7.82
N ILE A 95 -9.36 -11.34 -8.29
CA ILE A 95 -10.07 -10.28 -7.59
C ILE A 95 -11.27 -10.93 -6.91
N GLU A 96 -11.37 -10.75 -5.60
CA GLU A 96 -12.44 -11.28 -4.79
C GLU A 96 -13.05 -10.15 -3.97
N ASP A 97 -14.36 -10.26 -3.68
CA ASP A 97 -15.00 -9.37 -2.73
C ASP A 97 -14.39 -9.57 -1.34
N ARG A 98 -14.22 -8.47 -0.61
CA ARG A 98 -13.74 -8.52 0.77
C ARG A 98 -14.72 -9.39 1.57
N GLN A 99 -14.24 -10.53 2.06
CA GLN A 99 -14.99 -11.33 3.02
C GLN A 99 -15.09 -10.55 4.32
N LEU A 100 -16.30 -10.04 4.61
CA LEU A 100 -16.62 -9.52 5.94
C LEU A 100 -16.60 -10.73 6.88
N SER A 101 -15.66 -10.75 7.82
CA SER A 101 -15.73 -11.69 8.91
C SER A 101 -17.02 -11.43 9.68
N ILE A 102 -17.98 -12.34 9.54
CA ILE A 102 -19.12 -12.44 10.46
C ILE A 102 -18.51 -12.97 11.76
N SER A 103 -18.07 -12.07 12.63
CA SER A 103 -17.76 -12.44 14.01
C SER A 103 -19.07 -12.86 14.68
N ALA A 104 -19.19 -14.17 14.94
CA ALA A 104 -20.18 -14.71 15.88
C ALA A 104 -19.83 -14.35 17.33
#